data_AF-A0A5J4PPT3-F1
#
_entry.id   AF-A0A5J4PPT3-F1
#
_cell.length_a   1.000
_cell.length_b   1.000
_cell.length_c   1.000
_cell.angle_alpha   90.00
_cell.angle_beta   90.00
_cell.angle_gamma   90.00
#
_symmetry.space_group_name_H-M   'P 1'
#
loop_
_entity.id
_entity.type
_entity.pdbx_description
1 polymer ?
#
loop_
_entity_poly.entity_id
_entity_poly.type
_entity_poly.pdbx_seq_one_letter_code
_entity_poly.pdbx_strand_id
1 'polypeptide(L)'
;MTILKGIKVISFDYGGTLDLPGTHWFKFLWELIQTNFTQDIPVSKEAFWEAYVYGEQQLERTVVPPDTGLLDTLKCKCRYEMDYLAEQELLPD
;
A
#
# COMPACT_ATOMS: atom_id res chain seq x y z
N MET A 1 -4.81 15.44 33.80
CA MET A 1 -5.13 14.36 32.84
C MET A 1 -6.62 14.07 32.97
N THR A 2 -7.42 14.44 31.98
CA THR A 2 -8.89 14.29 32.05
C THR A 2 -9.26 12.89 31.57
N ILE A 3 -9.84 12.08 32.45
CA ILE A 3 -10.32 10.75 32.09
C ILE A 3 -11.64 10.91 31.34
N LEU A 4 -11.67 10.49 30.08
CA LEU A 4 -12.91 10.41 29.29
C LEU A 4 -13.82 9.36 29.93
N LYS A 5 -14.98 9.79 30.45
CA LYS A 5 -15.97 8.89 31.07
C LYS A 5 -16.98 8.44 30.02
N GLY A 6 -17.39 7.18 30.06
CA GLY A 6 -18.52 6.66 29.27
C GLY A 6 -18.16 6.08 27.89
N ILE A 7 -16.90 6.10 27.47
CA ILE A 7 -16.47 5.41 26.24
C ILE A 7 -16.49 3.89 26.46
N LYS A 8 -17.14 3.15 25.55
CA LYS A 8 -17.27 1.69 25.61
C LYS A 8 -16.34 0.95 24.65
N VAL A 9 -16.07 1.55 23.48
CA VAL A 9 -15.26 0.97 22.42
C VAL A 9 -14.43 2.07 21.79
N ILE A 10 -13.19 1.75 21.43
CA ILE A 10 -12.33 2.55 20.58
C ILE A 10 -11.89 1.63 19.45
N SER A 11 -12.10 2.05 18.21
CA SER A 11 -11.61 1.36 17.02
C SER A 11 -10.50 2.18 16.41
N PHE A 12 -9.42 1.52 16.02
CA PHE A 12 -8.33 2.12 15.29
C PHE A 12 -8.31 1.55 13.88
N ASP A 13 -8.05 2.42 12.92
CA ASP A 13 -7.56 1.94 11.64
C ASP A 13 -6.17 1.32 11.85
N TYR A 14 -5.78 0.38 11.00
CA TYR A 14 -4.44 -0.16 11.04
C TYR A 14 -3.47 0.77 10.30
N GLY A 15 -3.78 1.06 9.03
CA GLY A 15 -2.94 1.80 8.10
C GLY A 15 -2.75 3.26 8.51
N GLY A 16 -1.52 3.73 8.60
CA GLY A 16 -1.21 5.11 8.96
C GLY A 16 -1.49 5.46 10.42
N THR A 17 -2.02 4.53 11.23
CA THR A 17 -2.40 4.76 12.63
C THR A 17 -1.62 3.86 13.59
N LEU A 18 -1.65 2.54 13.36
CA LEU A 18 -0.97 1.56 14.22
C LEU A 18 0.38 1.11 13.64
N ASP A 19 0.52 1.09 12.32
CA ASP A 19 1.71 0.61 11.62
C ASP A 19 2.70 1.72 11.26
N LEU A 20 2.19 2.92 10.94
CA LEU A 20 2.95 4.09 10.53
C LEU A 20 2.51 5.31 11.34
N PRO A 21 3.42 6.27 11.60
CA PRO A 21 3.14 7.43 12.46
C PRO A 21 2.36 8.53 11.72
N GLY A 22 1.12 8.26 11.33
CA GLY A 22 0.28 9.23 10.59
C GLY A 22 0.61 9.33 9.09
N THR A 23 1.38 8.38 8.55
CA THR A 23 1.84 8.42 7.16
C THR A 23 0.99 7.52 6.28
N HIS A 24 0.49 8.06 5.18
CA HIS A 24 -0.21 7.28 4.16
C HIS A 24 0.73 6.27 3.51
N TRP A 25 0.26 5.03 3.32
CA TRP A 25 1.05 3.91 2.79
C TRP A 25 1.74 4.22 1.46
N PHE A 26 1.02 4.80 0.49
CA PHE A 26 1.62 5.22 -0.78
C PHE A 26 2.87 6.10 -0.59
N LYS A 27 2.82 7.10 0.30
CA LYS A 27 3.95 8.00 0.55
C LYS A 27 5.13 7.23 1.11
N PHE A 28 4.88 6.37 2.10
CA PHE A 28 5.90 5.52 2.70
C PHE A 28 6.55 4.60 1.66
N LEU A 29 5.76 3.92 0.83
CA LEU A 29 6.26 3.02 -0.22
C LEU A 29 7.08 3.76 -1.27
N TRP A 30 6.61 4.92 -1.75
CA TRP A 30 7.35 5.72 -2.72
C TRP A 30 8.71 6.14 -2.16
N GLU A 31 8.76 6.65 -0.92
CA GLU A 31 10.02 7.00 -0.24
C GLU A 31 10.91 5.77 -0.02
N LEU A 32 10.33 4.61 0.32
CA LEU A 32 11.05 3.35 0.51
C LEU A 32 11.72 2.90 -0.79
N ILE A 33 11.02 2.94 -1.93
CA ILE A 33 11.61 2.56 -3.23
C ILE A 33 12.73 3.55 -3.58
N GLN A 34 12.50 4.85 -3.45
CA GLN A 34 13.52 5.88 -3.71
C GLN A 34 14.79 5.74 -2.86
N THR A 35 14.66 5.27 -1.62
CA THR A 35 15.79 5.14 -0.70
C THR A 35 16.52 3.81 -0.81
N ASN A 36 15.86 2.73 -1.25
CA ASN A 36 16.47 1.41 -1.35
C ASN A 36 17.03 1.09 -2.74
N PHE A 37 16.52 1.73 -3.79
CA PHE A 37 17.05 1.54 -5.14
C PHE A 37 18.27 2.45 -5.36
N THR A 38 19.38 1.85 -5.80
CA THR A 38 20.59 2.58 -6.19
C THR A 38 20.55 3.07 -7.63
N GLN A 39 19.61 2.55 -8.42
CA GLN A 39 19.34 2.94 -9.81
C GLN A 39 18.14 3.88 -9.86
N ASP A 40 18.05 4.65 -10.95
CA ASP A 40 16.88 5.46 -11.22
C ASP A 40 15.62 4.58 -11.34
N ILE A 41 14.55 4.99 -10.66
CA ILE A 41 13.25 4.34 -10.76
C ILE A 41 12.69 4.64 -12.16
N PRO A 42 12.39 3.62 -12.98
CA PRO A 42 12.02 3.84 -14.37
C PRO A 42 10.55 4.23 -14.56
N VAL A 43 9.81 4.49 -13.47
CA VAL A 43 8.40 4.89 -13.47
C VAL A 43 8.23 6.23 -12.75
N SER A 44 7.32 7.07 -13.24
CA SER A 44 6.98 8.32 -12.56
C SER A 44 6.19 8.04 -11.26
N LYS A 45 6.17 9.01 -10.35
CA LYS A 45 5.38 8.92 -9.12
C LYS A 45 3.89 8.81 -9.42
N GLU A 46 3.43 9.49 -10.47
CA GLU A 46 2.04 9.50 -10.92
C GLU A 46 1.66 8.13 -11.50
N ALA A 47 2.53 7.52 -12.32
CA ALA A 47 2.33 6.15 -12.82
C ALA A 47 2.28 5.15 -11.66
N PHE A 48 3.18 5.28 -10.70
CA PHE A 48 3.19 4.44 -9.50
C PHE A 48 1.95 4.66 -8.62
N TRP A 49 1.41 5.87 -8.54
CA TRP A 49 0.14 6.16 -7.86
C TRP A 49 -1.03 5.43 -8.52
N GLU A 50 -1.17 5.52 -9.84
CA GLU A 50 -2.24 4.82 -10.55
C GLU A 50 -2.13 3.30 -10.38
N ALA A 51 -0.91 2.75 -10.44
CA ALA A 51 -0.66 1.34 -10.16
C ALA A 51 -1.05 0.96 -8.73
N TYR A 52 -0.66 1.77 -7.73
CA TYR A 52 -1.02 1.58 -6.32
C TYR A 52 -2.55 1.55 -6.13
N VAL A 53 -3.26 2.51 -6.72
CA VAL A 53 -4.73 2.58 -6.66
C VAL A 53 -5.36 1.36 -7.32
N TYR A 54 -4.85 0.94 -8.48
CA TYR A 54 -5.30 -0.28 -9.13
C TYR A 54 -5.11 -1.50 -8.22
N GLY A 55 -3.94 -1.67 -7.60
CA GLY A 55 -3.65 -2.77 -6.69
C GLY A 55 -4.59 -2.82 -5.48
N GLU A 56 -4.89 -1.67 -4.86
CA GLU A 56 -5.89 -1.56 -3.78
C GLU A 56 -7.28 -2.03 -4.27
N GLN A 57 -7.74 -1.55 -5.42
CA GLN A 57 -9.04 -1.94 -5.99
C GLN A 57 -9.14 -3.43 -6.33
N GLN A 58 -8.03 -4.06 -6.75
CA GLN A 58 -8.02 -5.50 -6.99
C GLN A 58 -8.08 -6.30 -5.68
N LEU A 59 -7.38 -5.85 -4.63
CA LEU A 59 -7.49 -6.47 -3.30
C LEU A 59 -8.90 -6.36 -2.71
N GLU A 60 -9.58 -5.22 -2.86
CA GLU A 60 -10.97 -5.05 -2.42
C GLU A 60 -11.94 -6.06 -3.05
N ARG A 61 -11.62 -6.52 -4.26
CA ARG A 61 -12.42 -7.51 -5.01
C ARG A 61 -11.96 -8.95 -4.77
N THR A 62 -10.80 -9.15 -4.16
CA THR A 62 -10.21 -10.46 -3.91
C THR A 62 -10.71 -11.02 -2.58
N VAL A 63 -11.26 -12.24 -2.59
CA VAL A 63 -11.58 -12.94 -1.34
C VAL A 63 -10.27 -13.42 -0.73
N VAL A 64 -9.78 -12.71 0.29
CA VAL A 64 -8.55 -13.06 1.01
C VAL A 64 -8.84 -14.16 2.04
N PRO A 65 -8.20 -15.34 1.95
CA PRO A 65 -8.34 -16.39 2.93
C PRO A 65 -7.97 -15.93 4.35
N PRO A 66 -8.64 -16.41 5.41
CA PRO A 66 -8.41 -15.96 6.79
C PRO A 66 -7.02 -16.32 7.35
N ASP A 67 -6.34 -17.27 6.71
CA ASP A 67 -4.97 -17.69 7.01
C ASP A 67 -3.91 -16.92 6.20
N THR A 68 -4.33 -16.01 5.30
CA THR A 68 -3.41 -15.17 4.53
C THR A 68 -2.82 -14.09 5.42
N GLY A 69 -1.50 -14.08 5.54
CA GLY A 69 -0.77 -13.08 6.30
C GLY A 69 -0.55 -11.78 5.52
N LEU A 70 -0.16 -10.72 6.24
CA LEU A 70 0.14 -9.42 5.64
C LEU A 70 1.17 -9.50 4.50
N LEU A 71 2.21 -10.32 4.66
CA LEU A 71 3.25 -10.49 3.63
C LEU A 71 2.67 -11.01 2.31
N ASP A 72 1.77 -11.99 2.36
CA ASP A 72 1.19 -12.59 1.17
C ASP A 72 0.18 -11.65 0.51
N THR A 73 -0.62 -10.95 1.31
CA THR A 73 -1.51 -9.88 0.84
C THR A 73 -0.72 -8.78 0.12
N LEU A 74 0.40 -8.32 0.68
CA LEU A 74 1.23 -7.29 0.06
C LEU A 74 1.92 -7.78 -1.21
N LYS A 75 2.41 -9.03 -1.24
CA LYS A 75 2.95 -9.63 -2.46
C LYS A 75 1.92 -9.71 -3.58
N CYS A 76 0.69 -10.11 -3.24
CA CYS A 76 -0.43 -10.13 -4.18
C CYS A 76 -0.74 -8.73 -4.71
N LYS A 77 -0.77 -7.73 -3.83
CA LYS A 77 -0.95 -6.34 -4.22
C LYS A 77 0.15 -5.86 -5.18
N CYS A 78 1.42 -6.05 -4.82
CA CYS A 78 2.54 -5.65 -5.66
C CYS A 78 2.51 -6.35 -7.02
N ARG A 79 2.02 -7.60 -7.09
CA ARG A 79 1.78 -8.26 -8.38
C ARG A 79 0.79 -7.46 -9.23
N TYR A 80 -0.37 -7.09 -8.70
CA TYR A 80 -1.35 -6.28 -9.42
C TYR A 80 -0.79 -4.91 -9.85
N GLU A 81 -0.01 -4.25 -8.99
CA GLU A 81 0.65 -2.97 -9.30
C GLU A 81 1.63 -3.13 -10.49
N MET A 82 2.44 -4.20 -10.49
CA MET A 82 3.40 -4.49 -11.56
C MET A 82 2.71 -4.91 -12.86
N ASP A 83 1.65 -5.71 -12.76
CA ASP A 83 0.87 -6.15 -13.93
C ASP A 83 0.20 -4.93 -14.59
N TYR A 84 -0.35 -3.99 -13.80
CA TYR A 84 -0.88 -2.72 -14.32
C TYR A 84 0.19 -1.92 -15.08
N LEU A 85 1.38 -1.74 -14.48
CA LEU A 85 2.47 -0.99 -15.14
C LEU A 85 2.91 -1.65 -16.44
N ALA A 86 2.97 -2.98 -16.49
CA ALA A 86 3.30 -3.73 -17.69
C ALA A 86 2.23 -3.58 -18.78
N GLU A 87 0.94 -3.72 -18.42
CA GLU A 87 -0.19 -3.57 -19.34
C GLU A 87 -0.32 -2.16 -19.92
N GLN A 88 0.11 -1.14 -19.17
CA GLN A 88 0.12 0.25 -19.63
C GLN A 88 1.39 0.62 -20.42
N GLU A 89 2.30 -0.33 -20.68
CA GLU A 89 3.60 -0.08 -21.32
C GLU A 89 4.43 1.00 -20.59
N LEU A 90 4.30 1.06 -19.26
CA LEU A 90 4.99 2.03 -18.40
C LEU A 90 6.28 1.47 -17.80
N LEU A 91 6.58 0.20 -18.03
CA LEU A 91 7.85 -0.41 -17.68
C LEU A 91 8.85 -0.30 -18.86
N PRO A 92 10.15 -0.11 -18.58
CA PRO A 92 11.17 -0.15 -19.62
C PRO A 92 11.31 -1.56 -20.20
N ASP A 93 11.75 -1.62 -21.46
CA ASP A 93 12.07 -2.88 -22.18
C ASP A 93 13.23 -3.68 -21.54
#